data_AF-A0A2V8FWP8-F1
#
_entry.id   AF-A0A2V8FWP8-F1
#
_cell.length_a   1.000
_cell.length_b   1.000
_cell.length_c   1.000
_cell.angle_alpha   90.00
_cell.angle_beta   90.00
_cell.angle_gamma   90.00
#
_symmetry.space_group_name_H-M   'P 1'
#
loop_
_entity.id
_entity.type
_entity.pdbx_description
1 polymer ?
#
loop_
_entity_poly.entity_id
_entity_poly.type
_entity_poly.pdbx_seq_one_letter_code
_entity_poly.pdbx_strand_id
1 'polypeptide(L)'
;MTAPSLTLKWFAIAAIVATGLIHLLEAPDSFGEATYKGLLFVANGVFALMAAIGVYRDHRAWGWWLGLAVAGGAFIGYVLSRTVGLPGLPPEPDAWLEPMGVASLIAEGLFIALFLVVSNRKDR
;
A
#
# COMPACT_ATOMS: atom_id res chain seq x y z
N MET A 1 -14.64 -10.59 -11.84
CA MET A 1 -14.28 -9.17 -12.01
C MET A 1 -14.45 -8.88 -13.49
N THR A 2 -15.20 -7.86 -13.87
CA THR A 2 -15.22 -7.39 -15.26
C THR A 2 -13.83 -6.86 -15.61
N ALA A 3 -13.37 -7.06 -16.84
CA ALA A 3 -12.01 -6.69 -17.22
C ALA A 3 -11.83 -5.16 -17.05
N PRO A 4 -10.89 -4.68 -16.20
CA PRO A 4 -10.66 -3.26 -16.04
C PRO A 4 -10.13 -2.66 -17.35
N SER A 5 -10.42 -1.38 -17.60
CA SER A 5 -9.80 -0.67 -18.72
C SER A 5 -8.28 -0.66 -18.53
N LEU A 6 -7.54 -0.72 -19.64
CA LEU A 6 -6.07 -0.74 -19.63
C LEU A 6 -5.50 0.45 -18.83
N THR A 7 -6.10 1.62 -18.98
CA THR A 7 -5.76 2.83 -18.22
C THR A 7 -5.88 2.63 -16.71
N LEU A 8 -6.98 2.03 -16.23
CA LEU A 8 -7.21 1.79 -14.81
C LEU A 8 -6.15 0.84 -14.25
N LYS A 9 -5.84 -0.23 -14.99
CA LYS A 9 -4.77 -1.18 -14.60
C LYS A 9 -3.44 -0.46 -14.43
N TRP A 10 -3.05 0.39 -15.38
CA TRP A 10 -1.78 1.10 -15.30
C TRP A 10 -1.72 2.08 -14.14
N PHE A 11 -2.81 2.80 -13.84
CA PHE A 11 -2.86 3.64 -12.65
C PHE A 11 -2.76 2.83 -11.35
N ALA A 12 -3.41 1.66 -11.28
CA ALA A 12 -3.31 0.79 -10.11
C ALA A 12 -1.89 0.20 -9.97
N ILE A 13 -1.27 -0.21 -11.06
CA ILE A 13 0.12 -0.68 -11.07
C ILE A 13 1.06 0.44 -10.62
N ALA A 14 0.92 1.65 -11.15
CA ALA A 14 1.74 2.79 -10.76
C ALA A 14 1.57 3.11 -9.26
N ALA A 15 0.33 3.12 -8.76
CA ALA A 15 0.02 3.38 -7.36
C ALA A 15 0.65 2.34 -6.41
N ILE A 16 0.49 1.04 -6.71
CA ILE A 16 1.05 0.00 -5.83
C ILE A 16 2.57 -0.08 -5.93
N VAL A 17 3.16 0.17 -7.11
CA VAL A 17 4.62 0.24 -7.26
C VAL A 17 5.19 1.44 -6.51
N ALA A 18 4.54 2.61 -6.56
CA ALA A 18 4.95 3.77 -5.78
C ALA A 18 4.87 3.49 -4.27
N THR A 19 3.78 2.86 -3.80
CA THR A 19 3.63 2.41 -2.41
C THR A 19 4.80 1.51 -2.00
N GLY A 20 5.08 0.47 -2.79
CA GLY A 20 6.16 -0.46 -2.48
C GLY A 20 7.55 0.18 -2.51
N LEU A 21 7.80 1.08 -3.45
CA LEU A 21 9.08 1.80 -3.54
C LEU A 21 9.33 2.67 -2.31
N ILE A 22 8.32 3.44 -1.88
CA ILE A 22 8.41 4.29 -0.69
C ILE A 22 8.76 3.43 0.53
N HIS A 23 8.07 2.30 0.73
CA HIS A 23 8.37 1.42 1.86
C HIS A 23 9.77 0.80 1.79
N LEU A 24 10.28 0.47 0.60
CA LEU A 24 11.65 -0.02 0.47
C LEU A 24 12.70 1.07 0.76
N LEU A 25 12.41 2.33 0.42
CA LEU A 25 13.28 3.47 0.74
C LEU A 25 13.30 3.78 2.24
N GLU A 26 12.17 3.65 2.91
CA GLU A 26 12.00 3.91 4.35
C GLU A 26 12.40 2.72 5.24
N ALA A 27 12.60 1.53 4.65
CA ALA A 27 12.94 0.31 5.38
C ALA A 27 14.25 0.43 6.21
N PRO A 28 15.37 0.97 5.68
CA PRO A 28 16.61 1.12 6.44
C PRO A 28 16.44 1.93 7.73
N ASP A 29 15.76 3.08 7.65
CA ASP A 29 15.49 3.92 8.82
C ASP A 29 14.55 3.20 9.79
N SER A 30 13.53 2.51 9.26
CA SER A 30 12.60 1.69 10.05
C SER A 30 13.29 0.54 10.80
N PHE A 31 14.37 -0.04 10.27
CA PHE A 31 15.18 -1.03 10.99
C PHE A 31 15.92 -0.41 12.19
N GLY A 32 16.27 0.88 12.12
CA GLY A 32 16.86 1.64 13.22
C GLY A 32 15.89 1.88 14.37
N GLU A 33 14.59 1.98 14.08
CA GLU A 33 13.55 2.12 15.10
C GLU A 33 13.13 0.78 15.72
N ALA A 34 12.79 -0.20 14.87
CA ALA A 34 12.44 -1.55 15.31
C ALA A 34 12.60 -2.55 14.17
N THR A 35 13.25 -3.68 14.46
CA THR A 35 13.49 -4.73 13.44
C THR A 35 12.21 -5.19 12.75
N TYR A 36 11.12 -5.35 13.49
CA TYR A 36 9.85 -5.79 12.89
C TYR A 36 9.24 -4.72 11.97
N LYS A 37 9.42 -3.42 12.27
CA LYS A 37 8.94 -2.32 11.41
C LYS A 37 9.66 -2.36 10.07
N GLY A 38 10.99 -2.48 10.10
CA GLY A 38 11.80 -2.67 8.87
C GLY A 38 11.38 -3.90 8.06
N LEU A 39 11.14 -5.05 8.71
CA LEU A 39 10.64 -6.25 8.03
C LEU A 39 9.27 -6.05 7.38
N LEU A 40 8.34 -5.34 8.05
CA LEU A 40 7.03 -5.01 7.50
C LEU A 40 7.17 -4.12 6.26
N PHE A 41 8.08 -3.16 6.26
CA PHE A 41 8.34 -2.27 5.13
C PHE A 41 8.93 -3.04 3.93
N VAL A 42 9.89 -3.94 4.17
CA VAL A 42 10.42 -4.83 3.12
C VAL A 42 9.32 -5.75 2.57
N ALA A 43 8.53 -6.36 3.45
CA ALA A 43 7.42 -7.21 3.05
C ALA A 43 6.39 -6.44 2.21
N ASN A 44 6.05 -5.21 2.60
CA ASN A 44 5.17 -4.33 1.84
C ASN A 44 5.69 -4.13 0.41
N GLY A 45 6.98 -3.76 0.27
CA GLY A 45 7.63 -3.61 -1.03
C GLY A 45 7.58 -4.86 -1.91
N VAL A 46 7.92 -6.03 -1.34
CA VAL A 46 7.89 -7.30 -2.08
C VAL A 46 6.46 -7.65 -2.53
N PHE A 47 5.49 -7.57 -1.62
CA PHE A 47 4.11 -7.89 -1.93
C PHE A 47 3.44 -6.86 -2.85
N ALA A 48 3.87 -5.61 -2.83
CA ALA A 48 3.45 -4.58 -3.79
C ALA A 48 3.86 -4.96 -5.22
N LEU A 49 5.10 -5.42 -5.42
CA LEU A 49 5.56 -5.90 -6.74
C LEU A 49 4.78 -7.15 -7.19
N MET A 50 4.53 -8.08 -6.28
CA MET A 50 3.69 -9.25 -6.56
C MET A 50 2.25 -8.83 -6.95
N ALA A 51 1.67 -7.87 -6.24
CA ALA A 51 0.36 -7.32 -6.55
C ALA A 51 0.34 -6.65 -7.93
N ALA A 52 1.35 -5.86 -8.29
CA ALA A 52 1.49 -5.26 -9.61
C ALA A 52 1.49 -6.32 -10.73
N ILE A 53 2.28 -7.39 -10.55
CA ILE A 53 2.31 -8.54 -11.47
C ILE A 53 0.93 -9.21 -11.57
N GLY A 54 0.24 -9.34 -10.44
CA GLY A 54 -1.11 -9.92 -10.40
C GLY A 54 -2.15 -9.06 -11.12
N VAL A 55 -2.12 -7.75 -10.92
CA VAL A 55 -2.99 -6.79 -11.62
C VAL A 55 -2.69 -6.79 -13.12
N TYR A 56 -1.41 -6.83 -13.51
CA TYR A 56 -1.01 -6.89 -14.92
C TYR A 56 -1.50 -8.18 -15.61
N ARG A 57 -1.41 -9.32 -14.92
CA ARG A 57 -1.76 -10.62 -15.51
C ARG A 57 -3.25 -10.83 -15.69
N ASP A 58 -4.15 -10.10 -15.02
CA ASP A 58 -5.62 -10.09 -15.23
C ASP A 58 -6.36 -11.44 -15.10
N HIS A 59 -5.66 -12.57 -14.96
CA HIS A 59 -6.25 -13.92 -15.01
C HIS A 59 -6.97 -14.29 -13.71
N ARG A 60 -6.65 -13.64 -12.58
CA ARG A 60 -7.22 -13.94 -11.26
C ARG A 60 -7.24 -12.68 -10.42
N ALA A 61 -8.34 -12.43 -9.71
CA ALA A 61 -8.59 -11.30 -8.81
C ALA A 61 -7.54 -11.07 -7.71
N TRP A 62 -6.62 -12.01 -7.50
CA TRP A 62 -5.67 -12.01 -6.39
C TRP A 62 -4.76 -10.79 -6.34
N GLY A 63 -4.32 -10.25 -7.50
CA GLY A 63 -3.43 -9.09 -7.52
C GLY A 63 -4.09 -7.84 -6.92
N TRP A 64 -5.38 -7.67 -7.20
CA TRP A 64 -6.20 -6.61 -6.62
C TRP A 64 -6.37 -6.75 -5.11
N TRP A 65 -6.68 -7.96 -4.64
CA TRP A 65 -6.82 -8.24 -3.21
C TRP A 65 -5.50 -8.14 -2.44
N LEU A 66 -4.40 -8.63 -3.02
CA LEU A 66 -3.07 -8.50 -2.42
C LEU A 66 -2.66 -7.02 -2.34
N GLY A 67 -2.86 -6.26 -3.42
CA GLY A 67 -2.59 -4.82 -3.40
C GLY A 67 -3.45 -4.07 -2.38
N LEU A 68 -4.71 -4.49 -2.18
CA LEU A 68 -5.57 -3.93 -1.13
C LEU A 68 -5.00 -4.23 0.26
N ALA A 69 -4.54 -5.46 0.50
CA ALA A 69 -3.94 -5.82 1.79
C ALA A 69 -2.63 -5.03 2.05
N VAL A 70 -1.81 -4.85 1.02
CA VAL A 70 -0.56 -4.08 1.07
C VAL A 70 -0.82 -2.59 1.34
N ALA A 71 -1.62 -1.95 0.48
CA ALA A 71 -1.93 -0.52 0.59
C ALA A 71 -2.77 -0.23 1.84
N GLY A 72 -3.80 -1.04 2.11
CA GLY A 72 -4.65 -0.87 3.28
C GLY A 72 -3.90 -1.14 4.59
N GLY A 73 -3.01 -2.13 4.61
CA GLY A 73 -2.17 -2.42 5.77
C GLY A 73 -1.22 -1.26 6.09
N ALA A 74 -0.56 -0.69 5.08
CA ALA A 74 0.30 0.48 5.25
C ALA A 74 -0.49 1.71 5.71
N PHE A 75 -1.63 2.00 5.08
CA PHE A 75 -2.49 3.12 5.44
C PHE A 75 -2.94 3.02 6.91
N ILE A 76 -3.39 1.84 7.34
CA ILE A 76 -3.78 1.58 8.72
C ILE A 76 -2.57 1.73 9.65
N GLY A 77 -1.41 1.18 9.27
CA GLY A 77 -0.16 1.32 10.02
C GLY A 77 0.24 2.78 10.25
N TYR A 78 0.08 3.62 9.22
CA TYR A 78 0.32 5.05 9.32
C TYR A 78 -0.63 5.69 10.35
N VAL A 79 -1.94 5.45 10.24
CA VAL A 79 -2.93 5.98 11.21
C VAL A 79 -2.64 5.50 12.63
N LEU A 80 -2.33 4.21 12.83
CA LEU A 80 -1.99 3.66 14.15
C LEU A 80 -0.76 4.34 14.73
N SER A 81 0.31 4.47 13.95
CA SER A 81 1.55 5.12 14.40
C SER A 81 1.35 6.57 14.84
N ARG A 82 0.36 7.29 14.29
CA ARG A 82 0.06 8.69 14.64
C ARG A 82 -0.97 8.83 15.76
N THR A 83 -1.62 7.74 16.19
CA THR A 83 -2.73 7.80 17.15
C THR A 83 -2.40 7.03 18.44
N VAL A 84 -2.28 5.71 18.34
CA VAL A 84 -2.11 4.80 19.48
C VAL A 84 -0.71 4.20 19.56
N GLY A 85 0.10 4.37 18.51
CA GLY A 85 1.44 3.80 18.38
C GLY A 85 1.41 2.42 17.71
N LEU A 86 2.60 1.88 17.50
CA LEU A 86 2.80 0.52 17.00
C LEU A 86 3.32 -0.38 18.14
N PRO A 87 3.28 -1.72 18.01
CA PRO A 87 3.80 -2.60 19.06
C PRO A 87 5.24 -2.25 19.47
N GLY A 88 5.43 -1.77 20.70
CA GLY A 88 6.75 -1.36 21.20
C GLY A 88 7.29 -0.04 20.64
N LEU A 89 6.47 0.74 19.92
CA LEU A 89 6.81 2.09 19.45
C LEU A 89 5.72 3.08 19.90
N PRO A 90 6.08 4.19 20.57
CA PRO A 90 5.10 5.18 21.02
C PRO A 90 4.41 5.87 19.82
N PRO A 91 3.21 6.45 20.02
CA PRO A 91 2.57 7.26 18.99
C PRO A 91 3.36 8.54 18.66
N GLU A 92 3.28 8.96 17.41
CA GLU A 92 3.89 10.19 16.88
C GLU A 92 2.79 11.15 16.35
N PRO A 93 2.00 11.78 17.24
CA PRO A 93 0.80 12.54 16.83
C PRO A 93 1.10 13.81 16.04
N ASP A 94 2.33 14.31 16.06
CA ASP A 94 2.73 15.51 15.33
C ASP A 94 3.29 15.21 13.92
N ALA A 95 3.45 13.93 13.56
CA ALA A 95 4.10 13.47 12.34
C ALA A 95 3.12 13.13 11.19
N TRP A 96 1.93 13.74 11.15
CA TRP A 96 0.91 13.52 10.10
C TRP A 96 1.29 14.09 8.73
N LEU A 97 2.16 15.10 8.69
CA LEU A 97 2.55 15.79 7.45
C LEU A 97 4.00 15.47 7.07
N GLU A 98 4.54 14.38 7.59
CA GLU A 98 5.83 13.85 7.16
C GLU A 98 5.74 13.54 5.64
N PRO A 99 6.61 14.16 4.80
CA PRO A 99 6.45 14.14 3.34
C PRO A 99 6.36 12.74 2.72
N MET A 100 7.19 11.79 3.15
CA MET A 100 7.21 10.43 2.60
C MET A 100 5.94 9.66 2.97
N GLY A 101 5.47 9.83 4.20
CA GLY A 101 4.20 9.30 4.69
C GLY A 101 3.00 9.81 3.90
N VAL A 102 2.93 11.13 3.67
CA VAL A 102 1.85 11.72 2.85
C VAL A 102 1.90 11.22 1.40
N ALA A 103 3.10 11.14 0.81
CA ALA A 103 3.26 10.58 -0.53
C ALA A 103 2.79 9.11 -0.59
N SER A 104 3.09 8.31 0.43
CA SER A 104 2.63 6.93 0.54
C SER A 104 1.10 6.86 0.64
N LEU A 105 0.48 7.65 1.53
CA LEU A 105 -0.97 7.68 1.70
C LEU A 105 -1.73 8.02 0.41
N ILE A 106 -1.18 8.92 -0.42
CA ILE A 106 -1.77 9.26 -1.72
C ILE A 106 -1.73 8.05 -2.67
N ALA A 107 -0.58 7.36 -2.74
CA ALA A 107 -0.43 6.17 -3.58
C ALA A 107 -1.33 5.01 -3.10
N GLU A 108 -1.34 4.76 -1.80
CA GLU A 108 -2.18 3.74 -1.16
C GLU A 108 -3.67 4.04 -1.37
N GLY A 109 -4.08 5.27 -1.07
CA GLY A 109 -5.46 5.72 -1.23
C GLY A 109 -5.93 5.63 -2.68
N LEU A 110 -5.07 5.97 -3.64
CA LEU A 110 -5.36 5.79 -5.06
C LEU A 110 -5.58 4.30 -5.41
N PHE A 111 -4.71 3.41 -4.95
CA PHE A 111 -4.89 1.98 -5.20
C PHE A 111 -6.20 1.45 -4.61
N ILE A 112 -6.50 1.81 -3.36
CA ILE A 112 -7.73 1.43 -2.66
C ILE A 112 -8.96 1.94 -3.42
N ALA A 113 -8.96 3.20 -3.86
CA ALA A 113 -10.06 3.77 -4.65
C ALA A 113 -10.27 3.01 -5.97
N LEU A 114 -9.20 2.70 -6.70
CA LEU A 114 -9.28 1.95 -7.96
C LEU A 114 -9.78 0.52 -7.74
N PHE A 115 -9.35 -0.13 -6.65
CA PHE A 115 -9.85 -1.44 -6.23
C PHE A 115 -11.38 -1.41 -6.03
N LEU A 116 -11.89 -0.39 -5.31
CA LEU A 116 -13.33 -0.23 -5.06
C LEU A 116 -14.11 0.01 -6.36
N VAL A 117 -13.58 0.85 -7.27
CA VAL A 117 -14.19 1.11 -8.58
C VAL A 117 -14.31 -0.17 -9.41
N VAL A 118 -13.27 -0.99 -9.46
CA VAL A 118 -13.29 -2.26 -10.21
C VAL A 118 -14.21 -3.29 -9.54
N SER A 119 -14.26 -3.30 -8.21
CA SER A 119 -15.11 -4.23 -7.45
C SER A 119 -16.60 -3.90 -7.61
N ASN A 120 -16.98 -2.62 -7.57
CA ASN A 120 -18.38 -2.19 -7.69
C ASN A 120 -18.97 -2.33 -9.11
N ARG A 121 -18.12 -2.46 -10.14
CA ARG A 121 -18.57 -2.79 -11.52
C ARG A 121 -19.01 -4.25 -11.69
N LYS A 122 -18.89 -5.07 -10.65
CA LYS A 122 -19.33 -6.46 -10.64
C LYS A 122 -20.83 -6.59 -10.31
N ASP A 123 -21.39 -5.63 -9.57
CA ASP A 123 -22.74 -5.69 -9.01
C ASP A 123 -23.78 -4.93 -9.85
N ARG A 124 -23.38 -4.45 -11.03
CA ARG A 124 -24.24 -3.91 -12.09
C ARG A 124 -24.14 -4.79 -13.32
#